data_AF-U2FLU0-F1
#
_entry.id   AF-U2FLU0-F1
#
_cell.length_a   1.000
_cell.length_b   1.000
_cell.length_c   1.000
_cell.angle_alpha   90.00
_cell.angle_beta   90.00
_cell.angle_gamma   90.00
#
_symmetry.space_group_name_H-M   'P 1'
#
loop_
_entity.id
_entity.type
_entity.pdbx_description
1 polymer ?
#
loop_
_entity_poly.entity_id
_entity_poly.type
_entity_poly.pdbx_seq_one_letter_code
_entity_poly.pdbx_strand_id
1 'polypeptide(L)' 'MIIHPYEGGNGRMARALAHYCLAGKSIEPFSISSIIYANKKDYYEILKQTTKLENNLNFDFTAWIKWHLEAVIAP' A
#
# COMPACT_ATOMS: atom_id res chain seq x y z
N MET A 1 -9.57 -0.17 -2.56
CA MET A 1 -8.69 1.00 -2.36
C MET A 1 -8.93 2.03 -3.44
N ILE A 2 -8.97 1.61 -4.71
CA ILE A 2 -9.59 2.37 -5.81
C ILE A 2 -10.72 1.52 -6.41
N ILE A 3 -10.38 0.31 -6.84
CA ILE A 3 -11.35 -0.74 -7.14
C ILE A 3 -11.61 -1.54 -5.84
N HIS A 4 -12.88 -1.77 -5.50
CA HIS A 4 -13.30 -2.37 -4.22
C HIS A 4 -14.40 -3.42 -4.47
N PRO A 5 -14.04 -4.59 -5.03
CA PRO A 5 -15.02 -5.57 -5.53
C PRO A 5 -15.74 -6.36 -4.43
N TYR A 6 -15.25 -6.34 -3.19
CA TYR A 6 -15.84 -7.06 -2.06
C TYR A 6 -16.37 -6.09 -1.00
N GLU A 7 -17.37 -6.48 -0.21
CA GLU A 7 -17.89 -5.67 0.91
C GLU A 7 -16.83 -5.39 1.99
N GLY A 8 -15.89 -6.32 2.17
CA GLY A 8 -14.81 -6.20 3.15
C GLY A 8 -13.55 -6.95 2.74
N GLY A 9 -12.45 -6.72 3.45
CA GLY A 9 -11.22 -7.48 3.26
C GLY A 9 -10.36 -7.07 2.06
N ASN A 10 -10.76 -6.08 1.26
CA ASN A 10 -9.98 -5.58 0.12
C ASN A 10 -8.54 -5.18 0.51
N GLY A 11 -8.36 -4.56 1.68
CA GLY A 11 -7.03 -4.23 2.19
C GLY A 11 -6.18 -5.44 2.58
N ARG A 12 -6.80 -6.56 3.01
CA ARG A 12 -6.07 -7.82 3.25
C ARG A 12 -5.65 -8.45 1.93
N MET A 13 -6.54 -8.47 0.94
CA MET A 13 -6.25 -9.03 -0.38
C MET A 13 -5.15 -8.25 -1.12
N ALA A 14 -5.20 -6.92 -1.07
CA ALA A 14 -4.15 -6.07 -1.63
C ALA A 14 -2.77 -6.36 -1.00
N ARG A 15 -2.72 -6.54 0.32
CA ARG A 15 -1.47 -6.90 1.04
C ARG A 15 -0.96 -8.29 0.67
N ALA A 16 -1.85 -9.28 0.54
CA ALA A 16 -1.47 -10.62 0.10
C ALA A 16 -0.88 -10.62 -1.32
N LEU A 17 -1.45 -9.84 -2.24
CA LEU A 17 -0.91 -9.66 -3.59
C LEU A 17 0.46 -8.96 -3.56
N ALA A 18 0.62 -7.90 -2.76
CA ALA A 18 1.90 -7.23 -2.60
C ALA A 18 2.99 -8.18 -2.07
N HIS A 19 2.65 -8.99 -1.05
CA HIS A 19 3.54 -10.03 -0.53
C HIS A 19 3.94 -11.05 -1.61
N TYR A 20 2.98 -11.53 -2.40
CA TYR A 20 3.25 -12.47 -3.50
C TYR A 20 4.22 -11.90 -4.53
N CYS A 21 4.02 -10.64 -4.94
CA CYS A 21 4.91 -9.96 -5.88
C CYS A 21 6.33 -9.77 -5.33
N LEU A 22 6.47 -9.46 -4.03
CA LEU A 22 7.76 -9.23 -3.38
C LEU A 22 8.52 -10.54 -3.09
N ALA A 23 7.80 -11.62 -2.77
CA ALA A 23 8.40 -12.94 -2.56
C ALA A 23 9.13 -13.45 -3.81
N GLY A 24 8.62 -13.12 -5.00
CA GLY A 24 9.30 -13.40 -6.28
C GLY A 24 10.62 -12.65 -6.49
N LYS A 25 11.00 -11.74 -5.58
CA LYS A 25 12.24 -10.95 -5.62
C LYS A 25 13.20 -11.25 -4.45
N SER A 26 12.94 -12.32 -3.67
CA SER A 26 13.74 -12.69 -2.49
C SER A 26 13.82 -11.59 -1.41
N ILE A 27 12.86 -10.66 -1.41
CA ILE A 27 12.69 -9.71 -0.31
C ILE A 27 11.88 -10.45 0.76
N GLU A 28 12.56 -10.84 1.84
CA GLU A 28 11.91 -11.36 3.05
C GLU A 28 10.92 -10.29 3.53
N PRO A 29 9.60 -10.58 3.55
CA PRO A 29 8.62 -9.60 4.00
C PRO A 29 8.71 -9.49 5.52
N PHE A 30 9.62 -8.63 6.00
CA PHE A 30 9.44 -7.99 7.30
C PHE A 30 8.01 -7.48 7.32
N SER A 31 7.21 -7.99 8.27
CA SER A 31 5.74 -7.91 8.24
C SER A 31 5.24 -6.54 7.78
N ILE A 32 4.86 -6.43 6.50
CA ILE A 32 4.34 -5.18 5.90
C ILE A 32 3.14 -4.70 6.71
N SER A 33 2.39 -5.63 7.29
CA SER A 33 1.30 -5.33 8.21
C SER A 33 1.79 -4.64 9.49
N SER A 34 2.92 -5.05 10.06
CA SER A 34 3.53 -4.40 11.24
C SER A 34 4.04 -3.00 10.91
N ILE A 35 4.68 -2.84 9.74
CA ILE A 35 5.18 -1.54 9.26
C ILE A 35 4.02 -0.56 9.01
N ILE A 36 2.97 -1.01 8.32
CA ILE A 36 1.75 -0.21 8.10
C ILE A 36 1.07 0.11 9.42
N TYR A 37 1.08 -0.82 10.38
CA TYR A 37 0.48 -0.58 11.70
C TYR A 37 1.24 0.48 12.48
N ALA A 38 2.58 0.43 12.48
CA ALA A 38 3.43 1.45 13.09
C ALA A 38 3.23 2.83 12.44
N ASN A 39 3.01 2.88 11.12
CA ASN A 39 2.84 4.11 10.35
C ASN A 39 1.37 4.33 9.91
N LYS A 40 0.41 3.90 10.72
CA LYS A 40 -1.01 3.81 10.33
C LYS A 40 -1.58 5.14 9.85
N LYS A 41 -1.25 6.24 10.52
CA LYS A 41 -1.75 7.57 10.17
C LYS A 41 -1.28 7.97 8.78
N ASP A 42 0.03 7.94 8.56
CA ASP A 42 0.67 8.35 7.31
C ASP A 42 0.24 7.46 6.16
N TYR A 43 0.12 6.15 6.42
CA TYR A 43 -0.42 5.19 5.46
C TYR A 43 -1.80 5.59 4.96
N TYR A 44 -2.74 5.88 5.86
CA TYR A 44 -4.10 6.26 5.45
C TYR A 44 -4.17 7.65 4.83
N GLU A 45 -3.27 8.56 5.22
CA GLU A 45 -3.17 9.89 4.64
C GLU A 45 -2.70 9.84 3.19
N ILE A 46 -1.55 9.22 2.92
CA ILE A 46 -1.01 9.09 1.56
C ILE A 46 -1.91 8.24 0.67
N LEU A 47 -2.56 7.24 1.27
CA LEU A 47 -3.52 6.43 0.56
C LEU A 47 -4.73 7.26 0.13
N LYS A 48 -5.33 8.02 1.05
CA LYS A 48 -6.46 8.88 0.73
C LYS A 48 -6.11 9.90 -0.36
N GLN A 49 -4.92 10.49 -0.31
CA GLN A 49 -4.46 11.47 -1.30
C GLN A 49 -4.35 10.86 -2.70
N THR A 50 -3.80 9.65 -2.80
CA THR A 50 -3.53 9.01 -4.08
C THR A 50 -4.71 8.19 -4.63
N THR A 51 -5.63 7.70 -3.79
CA THR A 51 -6.77 6.88 -4.26
C THR A 51 -8.06 7.66 -4.48
N LYS A 52 -8.15 8.90 -4.02
CA LYS A 52 -9.28 9.77 -4.32
C LYS A 52 -9.14 10.30 -5.76
N LEU A 53 -9.86 9.67 -6.69
CA LEU A 53 -9.81 10.04 -8.11
C LEU A 53 -10.22 11.50 -8.37
N GLU A 54 -11.11 12.06 -7.55
CA GLU A 54 -11.45 13.50 -7.54
C GLU A 54 -10.22 14.40 -7.39
N ASN A 55 -9.19 13.94 -6.67
CA ASN A 55 -7.95 14.66 -6.39
C ASN A 55 -6.74 14.09 -7.16
N ASN A 56 -6.94 13.02 -7.95
CA ASN A 56 -5.88 12.30 -8.68
C ASN A 56 -6.35 11.93 -10.10
N LEU A 57 -6.76 12.94 -10.87
CA LEU A 57 -7.30 12.77 -12.22
C LEU A 57 -6.26 12.29 -13.24
N ASN A 58 -4.98 12.53 -12.97
CA ASN A 58 -3.86 12.05 -13.80
C ASN A 58 -3.42 10.62 -13.44
N PHE A 59 -4.06 9.99 -12.45
CA PHE A 59 -3.71 8.64 -11.98
C PHE A 59 -2.24 8.52 -11.56
N ASP A 60 -1.70 9.56 -10.93
CA ASP A 60 -0.34 9.54 -10.39
C ASP A 60 -0.33 8.87 -9.02
N PHE A 61 0.29 7.70 -8.95
CA PHE A 61 0.47 6.93 -7.70
C PHE A 61 1.90 6.99 -7.16
N THR A 62 2.76 7.84 -7.73
CA THR A 62 4.19 7.90 -7.40
C THR A 62 4.42 8.14 -5.93
N ALA A 63 3.66 9.04 -5.30
CA ALA A 63 3.78 9.33 -3.87
C ALA A 63 3.48 8.11 -3.00
N TRP A 64 2.45 7.33 -3.34
CA TRP A 64 2.10 6.10 -2.62
C TRP A 64 3.17 5.01 -2.81
N ILE A 65 3.67 4.84 -4.04
CA ILE A 65 4.73 3.85 -4.32
C ILE A 65 6.00 4.19 -3.55
N LYS A 66 6.41 5.46 -3.56
CA LYS A 66 7.59 5.92 -2.80
C LYS A 66 7.44 5.65 -1.31
N TRP A 67 6.35 6.12 -0.70
CA TRP A 67 6.09 5.88 0.72
C TRP A 67 6.08 4.39 1.05
N HIS A 68 5.46 3.56 0.21
CA HIS A 68 5.39 2.12 0.44
C HIS A 68 6.76 1.45 0.40
N LEU A 69 7.58 1.79 -0.59
CA LEU A 69 8.94 1.27 -0.70
C LEU A 69 9.84 1.78 0.43
N GLU A 70 9.78 3.07 0.77
CA GLU A 70 10.51 3.63 1.91
C GLU A 70 10.11 2.92 3.21
N ALA A 71 8.81 2.72 3.45
CA ALA A 71 8.33 2.05 4.64
C ALA A 71 8.77 0.58 4.72
N VAL A 72 8.80 -0.14 3.59
CA VAL A 72 9.12 -1.59 3.53
C VAL A 72 10.63 -1.87 3.44
N ILE A 73 11.43 -0.94 2.91
CA ILE A 73 12.88 -1.08 2.69
C ILE A 73 13.68 -0.37 3.79
N ALA A 74 13.08 0.56 4.54
CA ALA A 74 13.75 1.18 5.67
C ALA A 74 14.20 0.11 6.70
N PRO A 75 15.46 0.17 7.15
CA PRO A 75 16.05 -0.81 8.08
C PRO A 75 15.40 -0.80 9.47
#